data_AF-A0A1V8TZU2-F1
#
_entry.id   AF-A0A1V8TZU2-F1
#
_cell.length_a   1.000
_cell.length_b   1.000
_cell.length_c   1.000
_cell.angle_alpha   90.00
_cell.angle_beta   90.00
_cell.angle_gamma   90.00
#
_symmetry.space_group_name_H-M   'P 1'
#
loop_
_entity.id
_entity.type
_entity.pdbx_description
1 polymer ?
#
loop_
_entity_poly.entity_id
_entity_poly.type
_entity_poly.pdbx_seq_one_letter_code
_entity_poly.pdbx_strand_id
1 'polypeptide(L)'
;MFAHCSGPTWRSDDFSHCFRRDYLETLFPLIACGISLLYLTYLVARSLQPSRSKEGYSLLKDSRLNGDTNGHLREDDEETESDDEEDYFARNEELALRSTKSLGGVSVTTIDKPKGQVWMPIIEEFCVVAVLALEVVSLVDGWDHKGRIASIAQVATWTYLVVLTSMRVLISTSSKYSFTGLWYQTAFLYGIQWLCNVLVFRSAMVHPRSQKSEALVSAVFALNTLLALIALTSRRGNRLVQLDYEGELEPSREPLASYLSIMTFSWVDAVVWKGYVKAYEMKDVWNLAAKDKASAVLSDYRQVKKTSALAFHLLKYFKRGLIIQGSWAVMSGLITFVPTLLLKAILEYVEDPTSVPRNAAWFYVILLFVSGVAFALSAGQALWIGRKICIRLRAIIIGEIYAKALRRRTAASADKVLGQQQAAKPTEEKAKPGLMDKIRSFGRKKKQDDSKNVPNAAIEPDEGQVSSGAIINLMAVDSFKVAEISAYLHFLWAETPVQFVLCIVLLYRILGYSSIVGIGMMALLLPVNM
;
A
#
# COMPACT_ATOMS: atom_id res chain seq x y z
N MET A 1 36.97 -19.34 -9.16
CA MET A 1 36.10 -18.62 -8.21
C MET A 1 34.73 -18.46 -8.86
N PHE A 2 33.66 -18.81 -8.14
CA PHE A 2 32.28 -18.62 -8.58
C PHE A 2 31.94 -17.12 -8.56
N ALA A 3 31.20 -16.62 -9.57
CA ALA A 3 30.81 -15.21 -9.68
C ALA A 3 32.01 -14.21 -9.69
N HIS A 4 33.08 -14.57 -10.38
CA HIS A 4 34.20 -13.68 -10.68
C HIS A 4 34.45 -13.66 -12.18
N CYS A 5 33.81 -12.73 -12.88
CA CYS A 5 34.08 -12.46 -14.29
C CYS A 5 35.15 -11.37 -14.38
N SER A 6 36.35 -11.74 -14.83
CA SER A 6 37.48 -10.82 -15.01
C SER A 6 37.38 -9.95 -16.27
N GLY A 7 36.29 -10.08 -17.04
CA GLY A 7 36.05 -9.36 -18.29
C GLY A 7 34.80 -8.48 -18.24
N PRO A 8 34.57 -7.63 -19.26
CA PRO A 8 33.39 -6.77 -19.32
C PRO A 8 32.10 -7.60 -19.35
N THR A 9 31.05 -7.06 -18.71
CA THR A 9 29.72 -7.71 -18.63
C THR A 9 29.06 -7.82 -20.01
N TRP A 10 29.29 -6.83 -20.87
CA TRP A 10 28.83 -6.76 -22.26
C TRP A 10 30.01 -6.84 -23.24
N ARG A 11 29.88 -7.66 -24.29
CA ARG A 11 30.89 -7.78 -25.36
C ARG A 11 30.20 -7.68 -26.72
N SER A 12 30.57 -6.68 -27.52
CA SER A 12 30.03 -6.36 -28.85
C SER A 12 28.49 -6.28 -28.92
N ASP A 13 27.82 -7.41 -29.06
CA ASP A 13 26.39 -7.59 -29.26
C ASP A 13 25.63 -8.27 -28.11
N ASP A 14 26.34 -8.88 -27.16
CA ASP A 14 25.73 -9.81 -26.22
C ASP A 14 26.42 -9.84 -24.85
N PHE A 15 25.74 -10.42 -23.87
CA PHE A 15 26.31 -10.66 -22.56
C PHE A 15 27.44 -11.69 -22.62
N SER A 16 28.49 -11.47 -21.84
CA SER A 16 29.64 -12.37 -21.82
C SER A 16 29.25 -13.80 -21.39
N HIS A 17 29.97 -14.79 -21.96
CA HIS A 17 30.14 -16.17 -21.48
C HIS A 17 29.92 -16.36 -19.97
N CYS A 18 30.71 -15.61 -19.21
CA CYS A 18 30.77 -15.72 -17.77
C CYS A 18 29.53 -15.12 -17.12
N PHE A 19 29.12 -13.91 -17.53
CA PHE A 19 27.96 -13.23 -16.91
C PHE A 19 26.66 -14.03 -17.10
N ARG A 20 26.45 -14.60 -18.29
CA ARG A 20 25.27 -15.43 -18.58
C ARG A 20 25.17 -16.64 -17.66
N ARG A 21 26.26 -17.41 -17.55
CA ARG A 21 26.29 -18.66 -16.75
C ARG A 21 26.29 -18.39 -15.24
N ASP A 22 27.14 -17.48 -14.79
CA ASP A 22 27.38 -17.25 -13.35
C ASP A 22 26.32 -16.33 -12.70
N TYR A 23 25.61 -15.50 -13.48
CA TYR A 23 24.61 -14.58 -12.93
C TYR A 23 23.19 -14.92 -13.38
N LEU A 24 22.93 -14.98 -14.70
CA LEU A 24 21.58 -15.17 -15.23
C LEU A 24 21.08 -16.62 -15.02
N GLU A 25 21.94 -17.61 -15.23
CA GLU A 25 21.56 -19.02 -15.13
C GLU A 25 21.76 -19.61 -13.71
N THR A 26 22.53 -18.97 -12.82
CA THR A 26 22.83 -19.52 -11.49
C THR A 26 22.47 -18.56 -10.35
N LEU A 27 23.20 -17.45 -10.19
CA LEU A 27 23.11 -16.60 -9.00
C LEU A 27 21.72 -15.96 -8.81
N PHE A 28 21.16 -15.29 -9.82
CA PHE A 28 19.87 -14.61 -9.66
C PHE A 28 18.71 -15.59 -9.42
N PRO A 29 18.58 -16.69 -10.17
CA PRO A 29 17.63 -17.77 -9.86
C PRO A 29 17.74 -18.29 -8.42
N LEU A 30 18.96 -18.60 -7.96
CA LEU A 30 19.18 -19.17 -6.64
C LEU A 30 18.92 -18.17 -5.51
N ILE A 31 19.31 -16.90 -5.67
CA ILE A 31 18.99 -15.84 -4.71
C ILE A 31 17.47 -15.68 -4.59
N ALA A 32 16.74 -15.70 -5.71
CA ALA A 32 15.28 -15.60 -5.70
C ALA A 32 14.64 -16.78 -4.94
N CYS A 33 15.12 -18.01 -5.16
CA CYS A 33 14.70 -19.18 -4.40
C CYS A 33 15.05 -19.06 -2.91
N GLY A 34 16.25 -18.56 -2.57
CA GLY A 34 16.69 -18.33 -1.20
C GLY A 34 15.81 -17.32 -0.46
N ILE A 35 15.48 -16.19 -1.10
CA ILE A 35 14.55 -15.19 -0.56
C ILE A 35 13.16 -15.79 -0.36
N SER A 36 12.68 -16.59 -1.31
CA SER A 36 11.41 -17.30 -1.21
C SER A 36 11.39 -18.27 -0.02
N LEU A 37 12.46 -19.03 0.18
CA LEU A 37 12.60 -19.97 1.30
C LEU A 37 12.66 -19.25 2.66
N LEU A 38 13.40 -18.15 2.75
CA LEU A 38 13.44 -17.30 3.95
C LEU A 38 12.07 -16.71 4.28
N TYR A 39 11.32 -16.29 3.26
CA TYR A 39 9.97 -15.78 3.47
C TYR A 39 8.99 -16.88 3.91
N LEU A 40 9.10 -18.09 3.35
CA LEU A 40 8.31 -19.25 3.78
C LEU A 40 8.62 -19.67 5.21
N THR A 41 9.90 -19.78 5.57
CA THR A 41 10.32 -20.11 6.94
C THR A 41 9.86 -19.06 7.93
N TYR A 42 9.93 -17.77 7.58
CA TYR A 42 9.35 -16.69 8.39
C TYR A 42 7.84 -16.84 8.58
N LEU A 43 7.09 -17.16 7.52
CA LEU A 43 5.64 -17.35 7.60
C LEU A 43 5.26 -18.56 8.45
N VAL A 44 5.98 -19.67 8.29
CA VAL A 44 5.78 -20.89 9.08
C VAL A 44 6.14 -20.64 10.55
N ALA A 45 7.29 -20.01 10.82
CA ALA A 45 7.71 -19.65 12.17
C ALA A 45 6.68 -18.74 12.87
N ARG A 46 6.12 -17.76 12.15
CA ARG A 46 5.06 -16.89 12.67
C ARG A 46 3.75 -17.66 12.93
N SER A 47 3.44 -18.68 12.15
CA SER A 47 2.25 -19.51 12.38
C SER A 47 2.43 -20.49 13.56
N LEU A 48 3.67 -20.92 13.82
CA LEU A 48 4.04 -21.80 14.93
C LEU A 48 4.29 -21.04 16.23
N GLN A 49 4.55 -19.73 16.19
CA GLN A 49 4.61 -18.92 17.39
C GLN A 49 3.25 -18.97 18.10
N PRO A 50 3.15 -19.60 19.29
CA PRO A 50 1.92 -19.57 20.05
C PRO A 50 1.61 -18.10 20.33
N SER A 51 0.43 -17.66 19.89
CA SER A 51 -0.07 -16.34 20.23
C SER A 51 -0.14 -16.24 21.75
N ARG A 52 0.91 -15.68 22.38
CA ARG A 52 0.93 -15.31 23.82
C ARG A 52 -0.15 -14.26 24.17
N SER A 53 -1.02 -13.91 23.24
CA SER A 53 -2.13 -12.95 23.37
C SER A 53 -3.51 -13.59 23.12
N LYS A 54 -3.69 -14.90 23.39
CA LYS A 54 -5.03 -15.52 23.37
C LYS A 54 -5.23 -16.49 24.54
N GLU A 55 -5.39 -15.91 25.72
CA GLU A 55 -6.25 -16.48 26.77
C GLU A 55 -7.58 -15.73 26.92
N GLY A 56 -7.87 -14.75 26.05
CA GLY A 56 -9.16 -14.07 26.02
C GLY A 56 -9.77 -14.07 24.61
N TYR A 57 -11.02 -14.52 24.51
CA TYR A 57 -11.92 -14.49 23.36
C TYR A 57 -11.79 -15.58 22.29
N SER A 58 -12.56 -16.65 22.50
CA SER A 58 -13.15 -17.45 21.42
C SER A 58 -14.36 -16.69 20.82
N LEU A 59 -14.25 -16.26 19.58
CA LEU A 59 -15.40 -15.80 18.79
C LEU A 59 -16.37 -16.98 18.62
N LEU A 60 -17.58 -16.84 19.18
CA LEU A 60 -18.68 -17.76 18.93
C LEU A 60 -18.97 -17.78 17.43
N LYS A 61 -19.03 -18.99 16.90
CA LYS A 61 -19.36 -19.28 15.51
C LYS A 61 -20.86 -19.03 15.37
N ASP A 62 -21.26 -17.82 14.97
CA ASP A 62 -22.66 -17.48 14.70
C ASP A 62 -23.18 -18.28 13.50
N SER A 63 -23.68 -19.47 13.79
CA SER A 63 -24.75 -20.10 13.04
C SER A 63 -26.03 -19.91 13.83
N ARG A 64 -26.88 -19.01 13.31
CA ARG A 64 -28.31 -18.83 13.65
C ARG A 64 -28.60 -18.34 15.06
N LEU A 65 -29.12 -17.11 15.20
CA LEU A 65 -30.10 -16.66 16.21
C LEU A 65 -30.46 -15.19 15.87
N ASN A 66 -31.60 -14.93 15.21
CA ASN A 66 -32.82 -14.44 15.85
C ASN A 66 -32.79 -14.42 17.39
N GLY A 67 -33.05 -13.25 17.98
CA GLY A 67 -33.49 -13.15 19.37
C GLY A 67 -32.82 -12.01 20.15
N ASP A 68 -33.67 -11.15 20.72
CA ASP A 68 -33.42 -10.20 21.80
C ASP A 68 -32.28 -10.54 22.76
N THR A 69 -31.63 -9.51 23.32
CA THR A 69 -31.41 -9.45 24.78
C THR A 69 -30.95 -8.07 25.25
N ASN A 70 -31.70 -7.54 26.23
CA ASN A 70 -31.34 -6.47 27.14
C ASN A 70 -30.34 -6.95 28.21
N GLY A 71 -29.46 -6.02 28.64
CA GLY A 71 -29.00 -5.87 30.03
C GLY A 71 -27.86 -6.78 30.53
N HIS A 72 -26.74 -6.18 30.96
CA HIS A 72 -26.42 -6.00 32.40
C HIS A 72 -25.05 -5.30 32.61
N LEU A 73 -25.06 -4.38 33.58
CA LEU A 73 -23.92 -3.74 34.25
C LEU A 73 -23.04 -4.77 34.96
N ARG A 74 -21.75 -4.46 35.13
CA ARG A 74 -20.96 -4.75 36.34
C ARG A 74 -19.70 -3.87 36.40
N GLU A 75 -19.64 -3.06 37.44
CA GLU A 75 -18.44 -2.46 38.05
C GLU A 75 -17.51 -3.58 38.54
N ASP A 76 -16.20 -3.34 38.52
CA ASP A 76 -15.26 -3.79 39.56
C ASP A 76 -13.99 -2.91 39.43
N ASP A 77 -13.68 -2.19 40.52
CA ASP A 77 -12.55 -1.30 40.74
C ASP A 77 -11.24 -2.08 40.95
N GLU A 78 -10.11 -1.60 40.40
CA GLU A 78 -8.79 -1.69 41.04
C GLU A 78 -7.96 -0.43 40.71
N GLU A 79 -7.69 0.37 41.74
CA GLU A 79 -6.81 1.54 41.72
C GLU A 79 -5.34 1.10 41.59
N THR A 80 -4.62 1.69 40.63
CA THR A 80 -3.16 1.84 40.71
C THR A 80 -2.75 3.21 40.17
N GLU A 81 -2.29 4.05 41.09
CA GLU A 81 -1.71 5.38 40.83
C GLU A 81 -0.39 5.27 40.06
N SER A 82 -0.33 5.79 38.82
CA SER A 82 0.81 6.53 38.28
C SER A 82 0.61 6.89 36.79
N ASP A 83 0.88 8.16 36.48
CA ASP A 83 0.98 8.82 35.16
C ASP A 83 -0.31 9.49 34.61
N ASP A 84 -0.49 10.75 34.99
CA ASP A 84 -1.60 11.69 34.70
C ASP A 84 -1.94 11.94 33.20
N GLU A 85 -1.27 11.29 32.25
CA GLU A 85 -1.56 11.38 30.80
C GLU A 85 -2.14 10.07 30.22
N GLU A 86 -1.94 8.91 30.85
CA GLU A 86 -2.52 7.63 30.39
C GLU A 86 -4.00 7.50 30.78
N ASP A 87 -4.40 8.10 31.90
CA ASP A 87 -5.72 7.96 32.51
C ASP A 87 -6.85 8.69 31.78
N TYR A 88 -6.54 9.76 31.06
CA TYR A 88 -7.56 10.51 30.31
C TYR A 88 -8.13 9.72 29.11
N PHE A 89 -7.41 8.71 28.61
CA PHE A 89 -7.84 7.93 27.44
C PHE A 89 -8.34 6.52 27.77
N ALA A 90 -7.87 5.89 28.85
CA ALA A 90 -8.37 4.60 29.31
C ALA A 90 -9.83 4.69 29.78
N ARG A 91 -10.19 5.75 30.53
CA ARG A 91 -11.58 6.08 30.92
C ARG A 91 -12.52 6.35 29.73
N ASN A 92 -11.98 6.50 28.51
CA ASN A 92 -12.69 6.93 27.31
C ASN A 92 -12.83 5.83 26.23
N GLU A 93 -12.44 4.58 26.52
CA GLU A 93 -12.66 3.45 25.62
C GLU A 93 -14.17 3.12 25.46
N GLU A 94 -14.95 3.33 26.52
CA GLU A 94 -16.40 3.18 26.51
C GLU A 94 -17.12 4.20 25.61
N LEU A 95 -16.54 5.40 25.45
CA LEU A 95 -17.03 6.50 24.61
C LEU A 95 -16.40 6.51 23.21
N ALA A 96 -15.68 5.46 22.80
CA ALA A 96 -15.12 5.36 21.45
C ALA A 96 -16.23 5.00 20.46
N LEU A 97 -16.26 5.67 19.30
CA LEU A 97 -17.22 5.34 18.24
C LEU A 97 -17.08 3.86 17.87
N ARG A 98 -18.06 3.04 18.26
CA ARG A 98 -18.11 1.61 17.91
C ARG A 98 -18.72 1.47 16.53
N SER A 99 -18.24 0.49 15.77
CA SER A 99 -18.81 0.15 14.48
C SER A 99 -20.20 -0.44 14.68
N THR A 100 -21.25 0.35 14.46
CA THR A 100 -22.64 -0.14 14.39
C THR A 100 -23.00 -0.41 12.93
N LYS A 101 -23.52 -1.59 12.61
CA LYS A 101 -24.15 -1.83 11.29
C LYS A 101 -25.40 -0.95 11.22
N SER A 102 -25.51 -0.10 10.20
CA SER A 102 -26.72 0.71 10.01
C SER A 102 -27.90 -0.22 9.75
N LEU A 103 -29.01 -0.01 10.45
CA LEU A 103 -30.26 -0.78 10.25
C LEU A 103 -30.93 -0.51 8.89
N GLY A 104 -30.35 0.35 8.05
CA GLY A 104 -31.00 0.91 6.86
C GLY A 104 -30.85 0.10 5.56
N GLY A 105 -30.08 -0.98 5.52
CA GLY A 105 -29.92 -1.77 4.31
C GLY A 105 -29.38 -3.16 4.59
N VAL A 106 -30.06 -4.20 4.09
CA VAL A 106 -29.57 -5.57 4.14
C VAL A 106 -28.31 -5.66 3.28
N SER A 107 -27.14 -5.65 3.91
CA SER A 107 -25.89 -5.86 3.19
C SER A 107 -25.79 -7.32 2.78
N VAL A 108 -25.99 -7.63 1.51
CA VAL A 108 -25.87 -9.00 0.99
C VAL A 108 -24.41 -9.25 0.64
N THR A 109 -23.79 -10.21 1.31
CA THR A 109 -22.42 -10.63 1.02
C THR A 109 -22.46 -11.83 0.06
N THR A 110 -21.95 -11.68 -1.16
CA THR A 110 -21.80 -12.80 -2.08
C THR A 110 -20.34 -13.24 -2.14
N ILE A 111 -20.11 -14.56 -2.23
CA ILE A 111 -18.75 -15.12 -2.32
C ILE A 111 -18.51 -15.49 -3.78
N ASP A 112 -17.61 -14.79 -4.45
CA ASP A 112 -17.22 -15.11 -5.82
C ASP A 112 -16.07 -16.13 -5.83
N LYS A 113 -16.36 -17.33 -6.35
CA LYS A 113 -15.37 -18.39 -6.55
C LYS A 113 -14.74 -18.25 -7.94
N PRO A 114 -13.41 -18.26 -8.07
CA PRO A 114 -12.78 -18.18 -9.38
C PRO A 114 -13.08 -19.45 -10.20
N LYS A 115 -13.59 -19.27 -11.42
CA LYS A 115 -14.02 -20.37 -12.33
C LYS A 115 -12.92 -21.40 -12.64
N GLY A 116 -11.65 -21.02 -12.48
CA GLY A 116 -10.47 -21.87 -12.72
C GLY A 116 -9.70 -22.29 -11.46
N GLN A 117 -10.32 -22.29 -10.28
CA GLN A 117 -9.62 -22.51 -9.01
C GLN A 117 -8.80 -23.81 -8.98
N VAL A 118 -9.29 -24.88 -9.61
CA VAL A 118 -8.66 -26.21 -9.62
C VAL A 118 -7.84 -26.45 -10.88
N TRP A 119 -8.39 -26.12 -12.06
CA TRP A 119 -7.75 -26.39 -13.34
C TRP A 119 -6.49 -25.55 -13.59
N MET A 120 -6.46 -24.29 -13.16
CA MET A 120 -5.29 -23.43 -13.38
C MET A 120 -4.04 -23.94 -12.64
N PRO A 121 -4.09 -24.27 -11.34
CA PRO A 121 -2.95 -24.90 -10.66
C PRO A 121 -2.43 -26.17 -11.32
N ILE A 122 -3.32 -27.01 -11.88
CA ILE A 122 -2.95 -28.28 -12.55
C ILE A 122 -2.20 -28.01 -13.85
N ILE A 123 -2.69 -27.08 -14.67
CA ILE A 123 -2.01 -26.68 -15.91
C ILE A 123 -0.63 -26.08 -15.58
N GLU A 124 -0.56 -25.23 -14.55
CA GLU A 124 0.71 -24.67 -14.10
C GLU A 124 1.69 -25.75 -13.62
N GLU A 125 1.24 -26.74 -12.85
CA GLU A 125 2.08 -27.87 -12.43
C GLU A 125 2.63 -28.66 -13.62
N PHE A 126 1.78 -28.97 -14.61
CA PHE A 126 2.23 -29.66 -15.83
C PHE A 126 3.31 -28.86 -16.58
N CYS A 127 3.12 -27.55 -16.74
CA CYS A 127 4.11 -26.68 -17.38
C CYS A 127 5.44 -26.64 -16.60
N VAL A 128 5.42 -26.55 -15.27
CA VAL A 128 6.64 -26.54 -14.45
C VAL A 128 7.37 -27.89 -14.53
N VAL A 129 6.64 -29.01 -14.49
CA VAL A 129 7.23 -30.36 -14.65
C VAL A 129 7.84 -30.52 -16.04
N ALA A 130 7.19 -30.01 -17.09
CA ALA A 130 7.73 -30.04 -18.45
C ALA A 130 9.04 -29.23 -18.56
N VAL A 131 9.12 -28.05 -17.91
CA VAL A 131 10.37 -27.27 -17.87
C VAL A 131 11.46 -28.03 -17.12
N LEU A 132 11.15 -28.62 -15.96
CA LEU A 132 12.12 -29.44 -15.22
C LEU A 132 12.66 -30.59 -16.08
N ALA A 133 11.79 -31.27 -16.84
CA ALA A 133 12.21 -32.34 -17.74
C ALA A 133 13.19 -31.84 -18.82
N LEU A 134 12.93 -30.69 -19.43
CA LEU A 134 13.84 -30.07 -20.42
C LEU A 134 15.19 -29.70 -19.81
N GLU A 135 15.22 -29.17 -18.58
CA GLU A 135 16.46 -28.83 -17.88
C GLU A 135 17.26 -30.07 -17.45
N VAL A 136 16.59 -31.19 -17.13
CA VAL A 136 17.26 -32.47 -16.90
C VAL A 136 17.90 -33.01 -18.18
N VAL A 137 17.21 -32.88 -19.33
CA VAL A 137 17.80 -33.24 -20.64
C VAL A 137 19.04 -32.37 -20.92
N SER A 138 18.97 -31.07 -20.65
CA SER A 138 20.09 -30.14 -20.76
C SER A 138 21.29 -30.52 -19.88
N LEU A 139 21.04 -31.06 -18.67
CA LEU A 139 22.09 -31.56 -17.77
C LEU A 139 22.77 -32.84 -18.30
N VAL A 140 22.02 -33.73 -18.96
CA VAL A 140 22.52 -35.03 -19.46
C VAL A 140 23.34 -34.88 -20.74
N ASP A 141 23.02 -33.90 -21.60
CA ASP A 141 23.71 -33.63 -22.87
C ASP A 141 25.17 -33.14 -22.72
N GLY A 142 25.71 -33.12 -21.49
CA GLY A 142 27.15 -33.05 -21.23
C GLY A 142 27.79 -31.70 -21.55
N TRP A 143 27.58 -30.70 -20.69
CA TRP A 143 28.31 -29.43 -20.76
C TRP A 143 29.70 -29.49 -20.10
N ASP A 144 30.58 -28.59 -20.56
CA ASP A 144 31.85 -28.22 -19.91
C ASP A 144 31.67 -28.02 -18.38
N HIS A 145 32.72 -28.24 -17.57
CA HIS A 145 32.60 -28.32 -16.10
C HIS A 145 31.88 -27.10 -15.49
N LYS A 146 32.08 -25.91 -16.05
CA LYS A 146 31.39 -24.68 -15.63
C LYS A 146 29.92 -24.61 -16.09
N GLY A 147 29.60 -25.14 -17.27
CA GLY A 147 28.22 -25.25 -17.74
C GLY A 147 27.42 -26.23 -16.89
N ARG A 148 28.05 -27.33 -16.43
CA ARG A 148 27.39 -28.31 -15.56
C ARG A 148 26.88 -27.69 -14.25
N ILE A 149 27.60 -26.73 -13.68
CA ILE A 149 27.17 -26.00 -12.47
C ILE A 149 25.90 -25.18 -12.76
N ALA A 150 25.82 -24.56 -13.94
CA ALA A 150 24.63 -23.82 -14.37
C ALA A 150 23.41 -24.72 -14.56
N SER A 151 23.56 -25.86 -15.24
CA SER A 151 22.48 -26.84 -15.35
C SER A 151 22.02 -27.37 -14.00
N ILE A 152 22.94 -27.67 -13.08
CA ILE A 152 22.59 -28.15 -11.73
C ILE A 152 21.80 -27.08 -10.97
N ALA A 153 22.20 -25.82 -11.06
CA ALA A 153 21.47 -24.72 -10.43
C ALA A 153 20.05 -24.59 -11.00
N GLN A 154 19.89 -24.66 -12.33
CA GLN A 154 18.58 -24.62 -12.98
C GLN A 154 17.69 -25.81 -12.59
N VAL A 155 18.24 -27.02 -12.58
CA VAL A 155 17.49 -28.20 -12.11
C VAL A 155 17.07 -28.01 -10.65
N ALA A 156 17.94 -27.46 -9.79
CA ALA A 156 17.60 -27.18 -8.39
C ALA A 156 16.48 -26.13 -8.25
N THR A 157 16.52 -25.03 -9.02
CA THR A 157 15.49 -23.98 -8.97
C THR A 157 14.14 -24.49 -9.48
N TRP A 158 14.12 -25.25 -10.58
CA TRP A 158 12.89 -25.83 -11.12
C TRP A 158 12.35 -26.97 -10.25
N THR A 159 13.22 -27.75 -9.60
CA THR A 159 12.79 -28.75 -8.60
C THR A 159 12.12 -28.06 -7.41
N TYR A 160 12.68 -26.96 -6.92
CA TYR A 160 12.04 -26.16 -5.87
C TYR A 160 10.68 -25.60 -6.32
N LEU A 161 10.57 -25.12 -7.55
CA LEU A 161 9.29 -24.66 -8.12
C LEU A 161 8.25 -25.79 -8.22
N VAL A 162 8.65 -27.01 -8.63
CA VAL A 162 7.76 -28.19 -8.63
C VAL A 162 7.22 -28.44 -7.23
N VAL A 163 8.08 -28.44 -6.20
CA VAL A 163 7.66 -28.65 -4.81
C VAL A 163 6.63 -27.60 -4.38
N LEU A 164 6.85 -26.33 -4.69
CA LEU A 164 5.90 -25.26 -4.38
C LEU A 164 4.58 -25.41 -5.14
N THR A 165 4.61 -25.78 -6.41
CA THR A 165 3.38 -25.96 -7.21
C THR A 165 2.58 -27.17 -6.77
N SER A 166 3.23 -28.30 -6.46
CA SER A 166 2.56 -29.49 -5.96
C SER A 166 1.94 -29.22 -4.58
N MET A 167 2.65 -28.51 -3.69
CA MET A 167 2.08 -28.05 -2.42
C MET A 167 0.84 -27.19 -2.64
N ARG A 168 0.86 -26.30 -3.64
CA ARG A 168 -0.28 -25.45 -3.98
C ARG A 168 -1.47 -26.25 -4.54
N VAL A 169 -1.25 -27.27 -5.35
CA VAL A 169 -2.31 -28.15 -5.87
C VAL A 169 -2.98 -28.94 -4.73
N LEU A 170 -2.16 -29.46 -3.81
CA LEU A 170 -2.65 -30.15 -2.61
C LEU A 170 -3.51 -29.23 -1.73
N ILE A 171 -3.07 -27.98 -1.51
CA ILE A 171 -3.82 -26.98 -0.75
C ILE A 171 -5.09 -26.53 -1.48
N SER A 172 -5.06 -26.38 -2.80
CA SER A 172 -6.25 -25.99 -3.59
C SER A 172 -7.35 -27.07 -3.52
N THR A 173 -6.94 -28.34 -3.52
CA THR A 173 -7.84 -29.49 -3.37
C THR A 173 -8.34 -29.63 -1.93
N SER A 174 -7.50 -29.28 -0.94
CA SER A 174 -7.84 -29.33 0.48
C SER A 174 -8.51 -28.04 0.96
N SER A 175 -9.84 -27.99 0.95
CA SER A 175 -10.65 -26.84 1.38
C SER A 175 -10.39 -26.32 2.81
N LYS A 176 -9.62 -27.02 3.63
CA LYS A 176 -9.38 -26.67 5.04
C LYS A 176 -8.32 -25.58 5.24
N TYR A 177 -7.40 -25.39 4.29
CA TYR A 177 -6.31 -24.43 4.42
C TYR A 177 -6.24 -23.57 3.16
N SER A 178 -6.30 -22.24 3.29
CA SER A 178 -6.03 -21.31 2.18
C SER A 178 -4.80 -20.50 2.51
N PHE A 179 -3.66 -20.89 1.95
CA PHE A 179 -2.41 -20.16 2.11
C PHE A 179 -2.18 -19.25 0.90
N THR A 180 -2.75 -18.04 0.94
CA THR A 180 -2.65 -17.06 -0.16
C THR A 180 -1.20 -16.61 -0.43
N GLY A 181 -0.29 -16.77 0.56
CA GLY A 181 1.12 -16.40 0.44
C GLY A 181 1.87 -17.14 -0.68
N LEU A 182 1.55 -18.41 -0.93
CA LEU A 182 2.24 -19.25 -1.93
C LEU A 182 2.05 -18.74 -3.35
N TRP A 183 0.86 -18.23 -3.68
CA TRP A 183 0.56 -17.66 -5.00
C TRP A 183 1.41 -16.43 -5.32
N TYR A 184 1.71 -15.60 -4.33
CA TYR A 184 2.58 -14.44 -4.52
C TYR A 184 4.03 -14.86 -4.73
N GLN A 185 4.47 -15.92 -4.04
CA GLN A 185 5.83 -16.43 -4.14
C GLN A 185 6.08 -17.09 -5.50
N THR A 186 5.17 -17.95 -5.98
CA THR A 186 5.32 -18.59 -7.29
C THR A 186 5.28 -17.56 -8.43
N ALA A 187 4.37 -16.58 -8.37
CA ALA A 187 4.34 -15.49 -9.35
C ALA A 187 5.62 -14.64 -9.35
N PHE A 188 6.18 -14.34 -8.19
CA PHE A 188 7.47 -13.64 -8.07
C PHE A 188 8.62 -14.43 -8.69
N LEU A 189 8.69 -15.73 -8.41
CA LEU A 189 9.71 -16.61 -8.98
C LEU A 189 9.57 -16.72 -10.50
N TYR A 190 8.37 -16.94 -11.04
CA TYR A 190 8.16 -16.95 -12.49
C TYR A 190 8.56 -15.63 -13.14
N GLY A 191 8.26 -14.48 -12.52
CA GLY A 191 8.67 -13.18 -13.02
C GLY A 191 10.18 -13.01 -13.12
N ILE A 192 10.93 -13.39 -12.07
CA ILE A 192 12.41 -13.32 -12.09
C ILE A 192 13.00 -14.30 -13.10
N GLN A 193 12.49 -15.54 -13.15
CA GLN A 193 12.96 -16.54 -14.11
C GLN A 193 12.69 -16.09 -15.53
N TRP A 194 11.52 -15.50 -15.80
CA TRP A 194 11.19 -14.98 -17.12
C TRP A 194 12.13 -13.85 -17.53
N LEU A 195 12.42 -12.90 -16.62
CA LEU A 195 13.38 -11.82 -16.89
C LEU A 195 14.77 -12.37 -17.27
N CYS A 196 15.27 -13.38 -16.56
CA CYS A 196 16.56 -14.01 -16.85
C CYS A 196 16.51 -14.79 -18.18
N ASN A 197 15.46 -15.57 -18.40
CA ASN A 197 15.32 -16.42 -19.60
C ASN A 197 15.11 -15.61 -20.87
N VAL A 198 14.47 -14.43 -20.83
CA VAL A 198 14.39 -13.52 -21.99
C VAL A 198 15.80 -13.16 -22.49
N LEU A 199 16.71 -12.84 -21.57
CA LEU A 199 18.08 -12.47 -21.91
C LEU A 199 18.87 -13.68 -22.42
N VAL A 200 18.73 -14.85 -21.79
CA VAL A 200 19.38 -16.11 -22.23
C VAL A 200 18.85 -16.56 -23.59
N PHE A 201 17.54 -16.45 -23.85
CA PHE A 201 16.91 -16.76 -25.13
C PHE A 201 17.44 -15.85 -26.26
N ARG A 202 17.47 -14.52 -26.05
CA ARG A 202 18.08 -13.59 -27.01
C ARG A 202 19.50 -14.01 -27.36
N SER A 203 20.28 -14.31 -26.33
CA SER A 203 21.66 -14.77 -26.43
C SER A 203 21.82 -16.05 -27.26
N ALA A 204 20.90 -17.01 -27.11
CA ALA A 204 20.91 -18.26 -27.85
C ALA A 204 20.54 -18.06 -29.34
N MET A 205 19.63 -17.13 -29.63
CA MET A 205 19.24 -16.78 -31.00
C MET A 205 20.34 -16.02 -31.76
N VAL A 206 21.11 -15.15 -31.08
CA VAL A 206 22.20 -14.40 -31.72
C VAL A 206 23.41 -15.30 -31.97
N HIS A 207 23.76 -16.15 -31.01
CA HIS A 207 24.93 -17.03 -31.09
C HIS A 207 24.53 -18.50 -30.85
N PRO A 208 23.94 -19.18 -31.85
CA PRO A 208 23.52 -20.56 -31.71
C PRO A 208 24.75 -21.46 -31.56
N ARG A 209 24.84 -22.17 -30.43
CA ARG A 209 25.90 -23.17 -30.19
C ARG A 209 25.64 -24.49 -30.92
N SER A 210 24.38 -24.91 -30.94
CA SER A 210 23.90 -26.10 -31.63
C SER A 210 22.38 -26.01 -31.83
N GLN A 211 21.86 -26.63 -32.89
CA GLN A 211 20.42 -26.63 -33.16
C GLN A 211 19.61 -27.27 -32.01
N LYS A 212 20.17 -28.30 -31.37
CA LYS A 212 19.55 -28.94 -30.20
C LYS A 212 19.49 -27.99 -28.99
N SER A 213 20.58 -27.29 -28.69
CA SER A 213 20.63 -26.32 -27.59
C SER A 213 19.69 -25.14 -27.83
N GLU A 214 19.57 -24.68 -29.07
CA GLU A 214 18.65 -23.61 -29.46
C GLU A 214 17.18 -24.05 -29.30
N ALA A 215 16.85 -25.28 -29.74
CA ALA A 215 15.52 -25.86 -29.57
C ALA A 215 15.15 -26.04 -28.08
N LEU A 216 16.08 -26.49 -27.24
CA LEU A 216 15.84 -26.64 -25.80
C LEU A 216 15.61 -25.28 -25.12
N VAL A 217 16.48 -24.29 -25.36
CA VAL A 217 16.35 -22.95 -24.75
C VAL A 217 15.07 -22.25 -25.22
N SER A 218 14.70 -22.39 -26.49
CA SER A 218 13.45 -21.82 -27.02
C SER A 218 12.21 -22.51 -26.44
N ALA A 219 12.22 -23.83 -26.26
CA ALA A 219 11.13 -24.57 -25.60
C ALA A 219 10.97 -24.16 -24.12
N VAL A 220 12.08 -24.05 -23.37
CA VAL A 220 12.08 -23.57 -21.98
C VAL A 220 11.57 -22.13 -21.91
N PHE A 221 12.00 -21.26 -22.83
CA PHE A 221 11.53 -19.88 -22.90
C PHE A 221 10.01 -19.79 -23.19
N ALA A 222 9.50 -20.60 -24.11
CA ALA A 222 8.08 -20.64 -24.45
C ALA A 222 7.23 -21.08 -23.24
N LEU A 223 7.62 -22.14 -22.54
CA LEU A 223 6.92 -22.62 -21.35
C LEU A 223 7.01 -21.62 -20.19
N ASN A 224 8.16 -21.00 -19.95
CA ASN A 224 8.30 -19.99 -18.91
C ASN A 224 7.50 -18.71 -19.25
N THR A 225 7.41 -18.34 -20.52
CA THR A 225 6.53 -17.24 -20.97
C THR A 225 5.06 -17.58 -20.74
N LEU A 226 4.64 -18.81 -21.03
CA LEU A 226 3.29 -19.27 -20.71
C LEU A 226 3.01 -19.20 -19.20
N LEU A 227 3.94 -19.64 -18.35
CA LEU A 227 3.82 -19.54 -16.88
C LEU A 227 3.72 -18.09 -16.41
N ALA A 228 4.55 -17.20 -16.95
CA ALA A 228 4.50 -15.77 -16.64
C ALA A 228 3.16 -15.13 -17.08
N LEU A 229 2.64 -15.50 -18.25
CA LEU A 229 1.33 -15.04 -18.72
C LEU A 229 0.18 -15.55 -17.85
N ILE A 230 0.21 -16.82 -17.45
CA ILE A 230 -0.78 -17.37 -16.51
C ILE A 230 -0.70 -16.61 -15.18
N ALA A 231 0.51 -16.37 -14.65
CA ALA A 231 0.69 -15.62 -13.41
C ALA A 231 0.17 -14.19 -13.51
N LEU A 232 0.42 -13.47 -14.62
CA LEU A 232 -0.04 -12.09 -14.82
C LEU A 232 -1.55 -11.98 -15.04
N THR A 233 -2.15 -12.95 -15.74
CA THR A 233 -3.59 -12.95 -16.06
C THR A 233 -4.44 -13.56 -14.95
N SER A 234 -3.83 -14.34 -14.05
CA SER A 234 -4.52 -14.91 -12.90
C SER A 234 -4.98 -13.83 -11.92
N ARG A 235 -6.14 -14.08 -11.30
CA ARG A 235 -6.71 -13.23 -10.25
C ARG A 235 -5.76 -13.20 -9.06
N ARG A 236 -5.58 -12.02 -8.45
CA ARG A 236 -4.72 -11.82 -7.28
C ARG A 236 -4.97 -12.86 -6.19
N GLY A 237 -4.00 -13.78 -6.02
CA GLY A 237 -3.98 -14.81 -4.99
C GLY A 237 -5.03 -15.94 -5.14
N ASN A 238 -5.73 -16.01 -6.27
CA ASN A 238 -6.80 -16.98 -6.57
C ASN A 238 -7.74 -17.24 -5.37
N ARG A 239 -8.01 -16.17 -4.60
CA ARG A 239 -8.73 -16.25 -3.33
C ARG A 239 -10.22 -16.06 -3.54
N LEU A 240 -10.99 -16.63 -2.62
CA LEU A 240 -12.40 -16.31 -2.46
C LEU A 240 -12.52 -14.84 -2.06
N VAL A 241 -13.26 -14.07 -2.84
CA VAL A 241 -13.52 -12.66 -2.56
C VAL A 241 -14.94 -12.52 -2.09
N GLN A 242 -15.12 -11.91 -0.92
CA GLN A 242 -16.42 -11.47 -0.42
C GLN A 242 -16.72 -10.11 -1.05
N LEU A 243 -17.85 -10.04 -1.74
CA LEU A 243 -18.37 -8.82 -2.34
C LEU A 243 -19.57 -8.36 -1.52
N ASP A 244 -19.45 -7.17 -0.94
CA ASP A 244 -20.48 -6.57 -0.08
C ASP A 244 -21.37 -5.67 -0.93
N TYR A 245 -22.61 -6.10 -1.16
CA TYR A 245 -23.64 -5.27 -1.78
C TYR A 245 -24.33 -4.44 -0.71
N GLU A 246 -24.41 -3.13 -0.91
CA GLU A 246 -25.04 -2.21 0.03
C GLU A 246 -26.18 -1.51 -0.71
N GLY A 247 -27.40 -2.02 -0.52
CA GLY A 247 -28.56 -1.60 -1.31
C GLY A 247 -28.39 -1.92 -2.79
N GLU A 248 -28.50 -0.91 -3.64
CA GLU A 248 -28.39 -1.00 -5.11
C GLU A 248 -26.94 -0.80 -5.63
N LEU A 249 -25.98 -0.52 -4.76
CA LEU A 249 -24.60 -0.22 -5.19
C LEU A 249 -23.84 -1.50 -5.56
N GLU A 250 -23.31 -1.53 -6.78
CA GLU A 250 -22.43 -2.60 -7.25
C GLU A 250 -21.08 -2.57 -6.49
N PRO A 251 -20.49 -3.73 -6.14
CA PRO A 251 -19.21 -3.78 -5.46
C PRO A 251 -18.05 -3.41 -6.39
N SER A 252 -16.97 -2.85 -5.82
CA SER A 252 -15.74 -2.55 -6.56
C SER A 252 -15.16 -3.79 -7.26
N ARG A 253 -14.63 -3.59 -8.48
CA ARG A 253 -13.98 -4.66 -9.27
C ARG A 253 -12.51 -4.88 -8.95
N GLU A 254 -11.87 -3.97 -8.21
CA GLU A 254 -10.45 -4.09 -7.79
C GLU A 254 -10.12 -5.46 -7.16
N PRO A 255 -10.93 -6.04 -6.25
CA PRO A 255 -10.60 -7.32 -5.63
C PRO A 255 -10.63 -8.52 -6.60
N LEU A 256 -11.36 -8.40 -7.72
CA LEU A 256 -11.53 -9.45 -8.73
C LEU A 256 -10.47 -9.37 -9.84
N ALA A 257 -9.71 -8.27 -9.90
CA ALA A 257 -8.74 -7.97 -10.92
C ALA A 257 -7.54 -8.94 -10.92
N SER A 258 -7.02 -9.21 -12.13
CA SER A 258 -5.75 -9.90 -12.32
C SER A 258 -4.56 -9.01 -11.96
N TYR A 259 -3.36 -9.59 -11.83
CA TYR A 259 -2.16 -8.77 -11.59
C TYR A 259 -1.94 -7.76 -12.71
N LEU A 260 -2.11 -8.18 -13.96
CA LEU A 260 -2.01 -7.29 -15.11
C LEU A 260 -3.02 -6.15 -15.01
N SER A 261 -4.28 -6.45 -14.66
CA SER A 261 -5.32 -5.44 -14.52
C SER A 261 -5.04 -4.45 -13.38
N ILE A 262 -4.41 -4.90 -12.30
CA ILE A 262 -3.98 -4.01 -11.21
C ILE A 262 -2.79 -3.13 -11.65
N MET A 263 -1.85 -3.69 -12.43
CA MET A 263 -0.70 -2.96 -12.94
C MET A 263 -1.09 -1.86 -13.92
N THR A 264 -2.02 -2.15 -14.85
CA THR A 264 -2.47 -1.22 -15.90
C THR A 264 -3.71 -0.41 -15.52
N PHE A 265 -4.30 -0.65 -14.35
CA PHE A 265 -5.56 -0.06 -13.89
C PHE A 265 -6.80 -0.38 -14.75
N SER A 266 -6.75 -1.44 -15.57
CA SER A 266 -7.85 -1.77 -16.50
C SER A 266 -9.17 -2.15 -15.83
N TRP A 267 -9.16 -2.48 -14.53
CA TRP A 267 -10.40 -2.73 -13.79
C TRP A 267 -11.27 -1.47 -13.67
N VAL A 268 -10.71 -0.27 -13.87
CA VAL A 268 -11.41 1.01 -13.87
C VAL A 268 -12.11 1.28 -15.21
N ASP A 269 -11.70 0.62 -16.30
CA ASP A 269 -12.20 0.87 -17.66
C ASP A 269 -13.72 0.75 -17.76
N ALA A 270 -14.30 -0.20 -17.02
CA ALA A 270 -15.76 -0.37 -16.97
C ALA A 270 -16.48 0.86 -16.42
N VAL A 271 -15.90 1.54 -15.42
CA VAL A 271 -16.46 2.78 -14.88
C VAL A 271 -16.28 3.92 -15.86
N VAL A 272 -15.10 4.07 -16.46
CA VAL A 272 -14.84 5.13 -17.45
C VAL A 272 -15.77 5.01 -18.64
N TRP A 273 -15.95 3.79 -19.16
CA TRP A 273 -16.83 3.54 -20.30
C TRP A 273 -18.30 3.83 -19.99
N LYS A 274 -18.80 3.39 -18.83
CA LYS A 274 -20.18 3.70 -18.41
C LYS A 274 -20.39 5.21 -18.24
N GLY A 275 -19.37 5.95 -17.80
CA GLY A 275 -19.39 7.41 -17.68
C GLY A 275 -19.37 8.15 -19.01
N TYR A 276 -18.75 7.55 -20.03
CA TYR A 276 -18.79 8.05 -21.40
C TYR A 276 -20.21 7.92 -21.99
N VAL A 277 -20.90 6.82 -21.69
CA VAL A 277 -22.26 6.56 -22.20
C VAL A 277 -23.34 7.31 -21.42
N LYS A 278 -23.22 7.39 -20.09
CA LYS A 278 -24.22 7.99 -19.20
C LYS A 278 -23.54 8.85 -18.14
N ALA A 279 -24.09 10.04 -17.88
CA ALA A 279 -23.68 10.86 -16.74
C ALA A 279 -23.85 10.08 -15.42
N TYR A 280 -22.81 10.10 -14.59
CA TYR A 280 -22.77 9.35 -13.34
C TYR A 280 -23.67 9.97 -12.27
N GLU A 281 -24.51 9.12 -11.68
CA GLU A 281 -25.23 9.41 -10.45
C GLU A 281 -24.65 8.60 -9.28
N MET A 282 -24.94 8.97 -8.04
CA MET A 282 -24.43 8.27 -6.85
C MET A 282 -24.76 6.77 -6.82
N LYS A 283 -25.89 6.36 -7.41
CA LYS A 283 -26.29 4.94 -7.54
C LYS A 283 -25.41 4.12 -8.50
N ASP A 284 -24.74 4.79 -9.44
CA ASP A 284 -23.90 4.14 -10.44
C ASP A 284 -22.46 3.95 -9.95
N VAL A 285 -22.09 4.56 -8.82
CA VAL A 285 -20.75 4.49 -8.23
C VAL A 285 -20.57 3.15 -7.51
N TRP A 286 -19.37 2.57 -7.61
CA TRP A 286 -19.07 1.32 -6.90
C TRP A 286 -19.00 1.50 -5.39
N ASN A 287 -19.52 0.50 -4.67
CA ASN A 287 -19.31 0.37 -3.24
C ASN A 287 -17.84 0.11 -2.93
N LEU A 288 -17.40 0.71 -1.82
CA LEU A 288 -16.03 0.62 -1.33
C LEU A 288 -15.76 -0.77 -0.73
N ALA A 289 -14.55 -1.29 -0.96
CA ALA A 289 -14.13 -2.55 -0.35
C ALA A 289 -14.20 -2.46 1.18
N ALA A 290 -14.58 -3.56 1.86
CA ALA A 290 -14.72 -3.59 3.32
C ALA A 290 -13.50 -3.05 4.08
N LYS A 291 -12.29 -3.37 3.60
CA LYS A 291 -10.99 -2.90 4.14
C LYS A 291 -10.78 -1.38 4.08
N ASP A 292 -11.49 -0.70 3.19
CA ASP A 292 -11.34 0.73 2.91
C ASP A 292 -12.49 1.56 3.51
N LYS A 293 -13.53 0.91 4.05
CA LYS A 293 -14.62 1.60 4.77
C LYS A 293 -14.07 2.30 6.03
N ALA A 294 -14.61 3.47 6.34
CA ALA A 294 -14.14 4.31 7.44
C ALA A 294 -14.18 3.57 8.80
N SER A 295 -15.20 2.76 9.04
CA SER A 295 -15.33 1.95 10.27
C SER A 295 -14.18 0.95 10.42
N ALA A 296 -13.84 0.23 9.35
CA ALA A 296 -12.75 -0.74 9.35
C ALA A 296 -11.40 -0.04 9.57
N VAL A 297 -11.13 1.01 8.79
CA VAL A 297 -9.86 1.78 8.88
C VAL A 297 -9.68 2.40 10.27
N LEU A 298 -10.75 2.94 10.87
CA LEU A 298 -10.70 3.55 12.20
C LEU A 298 -10.51 2.48 13.30
N SER A 299 -11.17 1.33 13.17
CA SER A 299 -11.00 0.21 14.10
C SER A 299 -9.58 -0.37 14.07
N ASP A 300 -8.99 -0.50 12.87
CA ASP A 300 -7.62 -0.97 12.68
C ASP A 300 -6.61 0.04 13.23
N TYR A 301 -6.86 1.35 13.06
CA TYR A 301 -6.01 2.41 13.59
C TYR A 301 -5.97 2.41 15.13
N ARG A 302 -7.13 2.23 15.78
CA ARG A 302 -7.24 2.24 17.25
C ARG A 302 -6.57 1.04 17.93
N GLN A 303 -6.37 -0.06 17.21
CA GLN A 303 -5.63 -1.22 17.72
C GLN A 303 -4.11 -0.97 17.83
N VAL A 304 -3.58 0.10 17.22
CA VAL A 304 -2.15 0.40 17.30
C VAL A 304 -1.82 1.07 18.63
N LYS A 305 -0.78 0.56 19.30
CA LYS A 305 -0.25 1.15 20.54
C LYS A 305 0.08 2.62 20.32
N LYS A 306 -0.55 3.48 21.14
CA LYS A 306 -0.37 4.92 21.11
C LYS A 306 1.10 5.29 21.32
N THR A 307 1.49 6.39 20.68
CA THR A 307 2.84 6.98 20.78
C THR A 307 2.66 8.46 21.13
N SER A 308 3.66 9.10 21.73
CA SER A 308 3.55 10.46 22.30
C SER A 308 3.10 11.57 21.33
N ALA A 309 3.28 11.39 20.01
CA ALA A 309 2.86 12.37 19.01
C ALA A 309 2.03 11.73 17.87
N LEU A 310 0.94 12.42 17.49
CA LEU A 310 -0.01 11.99 16.46
C LEU A 310 0.67 11.72 15.12
N ALA A 311 1.59 12.61 14.69
CA ALA A 311 2.31 12.46 13.43
C ALA A 311 3.13 11.16 13.39
N PHE A 312 3.91 10.88 14.43
CA PHE A 312 4.70 9.65 14.52
C PHE A 312 3.82 8.41 14.64
N HIS A 313 2.71 8.50 15.38
CA HIS A 313 1.74 7.40 15.48
C HIS A 313 1.16 7.03 14.11
N LEU A 314 0.84 8.04 13.30
CA LEU A 314 0.28 7.90 11.96
C LEU A 314 1.29 7.36 10.95
N LEU A 315 2.54 7.85 10.97
CA LEU A 315 3.62 7.27 10.17
C LEU A 315 3.85 5.79 10.53
N LYS A 316 3.82 5.46 11.83
CA LYS A 316 3.99 4.08 12.31
C LYS A 316 2.85 3.17 11.84
N TYR A 317 1.62 3.65 11.81
CA TYR A 317 0.47 2.92 11.26
C TYR A 317 0.65 2.65 9.75
N PHE A 318 1.02 3.68 8.97
CA PHE A 318 1.18 3.56 7.52
C PHE A 318 2.54 3.03 7.04
N LYS A 319 3.47 2.69 7.95
CA LYS A 319 4.86 2.33 7.61
C LYS A 319 4.99 1.30 6.49
N ARG A 320 4.15 0.26 6.48
CA ARG A 320 4.18 -0.79 5.45
C ARG A 320 3.79 -0.23 4.08
N GLY A 321 2.75 0.62 4.03
CA GLY A 321 2.32 1.28 2.80
C GLY A 321 3.38 2.24 2.29
N LEU A 322 3.97 3.04 3.18
CA LEU A 322 5.02 4.01 2.85
C LEU A 322 6.29 3.34 2.32
N ILE A 323 6.74 2.23 2.93
CA ILE A 323 7.91 1.48 2.43
C ILE A 323 7.65 0.90 1.04
N ILE A 324 6.46 0.32 0.80
CA ILE A 324 6.11 -0.23 -0.52
C ILE A 324 6.04 0.91 -1.55
N GLN A 325 5.39 2.02 -1.22
CA GLN A 325 5.33 3.21 -2.07
C GLN A 325 6.73 3.74 -2.41
N GLY A 326 7.60 3.86 -1.39
CA GLY A 326 8.98 4.28 -1.56
C GLY A 326 9.78 3.33 -2.43
N SER A 327 9.58 2.02 -2.33
CA SER A 327 10.25 1.05 -3.20
C SER A 327 9.89 1.24 -4.68
N TRP A 328 8.62 1.53 -4.99
CA TRP A 328 8.19 1.86 -6.35
C TRP A 328 8.78 3.18 -6.83
N ALA A 329 8.86 4.18 -5.95
CA ALA A 329 9.44 5.50 -6.23
C ALA A 329 10.96 5.45 -6.47
N VAL A 330 11.69 4.61 -5.73
CA VAL A 330 13.11 4.36 -5.99
C VAL A 330 13.28 3.70 -7.36
N MET A 331 12.46 2.69 -7.68
CA MET A 331 12.52 2.03 -8.99
C MET A 331 12.22 3.00 -10.15
N SER A 332 11.19 3.85 -10.04
CA SER A 332 10.90 4.87 -11.06
C SER A 332 12.06 5.85 -11.18
N GLY A 333 12.62 6.32 -10.06
CA GLY A 333 13.79 7.20 -10.02
C GLY A 333 15.01 6.61 -10.73
N LEU A 334 15.30 5.32 -10.54
CA LEU A 334 16.39 4.61 -11.23
C LEU A 334 16.13 4.49 -12.74
N ILE A 335 14.89 4.19 -13.14
CA ILE A 335 14.53 3.97 -14.55
C ILE A 335 14.40 5.30 -15.31
N THR A 336 14.15 6.41 -14.64
CA THR A 336 13.92 7.74 -15.23
C THR A 336 14.98 8.13 -16.27
N PHE A 337 16.26 7.82 -16.02
CA PHE A 337 17.35 8.18 -16.92
C PHE A 337 17.68 7.11 -17.97
N VAL A 338 17.16 5.89 -17.83
CA VAL A 338 17.45 4.78 -18.76
C VAL A 338 17.10 5.15 -20.21
N PRO A 339 15.92 5.74 -20.52
CA PRO A 339 15.61 6.16 -21.89
C PRO A 339 16.63 7.14 -22.49
N THR A 340 17.13 8.09 -21.70
CA THR A 340 18.11 9.08 -22.17
C THR A 340 19.47 8.45 -22.47
N LEU A 341 19.90 7.48 -21.67
CA LEU A 341 21.14 6.74 -21.89
C LEU A 341 21.05 5.84 -23.13
N LEU A 342 19.89 5.21 -23.34
CA LEU A 342 19.63 4.39 -24.52
C LEU A 342 19.57 5.24 -25.79
N LEU A 343 18.97 6.43 -25.74
CA LEU A 343 18.96 7.35 -26.88
C LEU A 343 20.39 7.77 -27.26
N LYS A 344 21.24 8.06 -26.27
CA LYS A 344 22.66 8.33 -26.51
C LYS A 344 23.35 7.14 -27.20
N ALA A 345 23.14 5.92 -26.70
CA ALA A 345 23.74 4.71 -27.30
C ALA A 345 23.24 4.44 -28.73
N ILE A 346 21.98 4.80 -29.04
CA ILE A 346 21.44 4.72 -30.40
C ILE A 346 22.09 5.78 -31.30
N LEU A 347 22.28 7.01 -30.81
CA LEU A 347 22.94 8.08 -31.58
C LEU A 347 24.38 7.70 -31.93
N GLU A 348 25.13 7.16 -30.97
CA GLU A 348 26.52 6.69 -31.16
C GLU A 348 26.60 5.57 -32.21
N TYR A 349 25.59 4.68 -32.27
CA TYR A 349 25.49 3.68 -33.34
C TYR A 349 25.19 4.29 -34.71
N VAL A 350 24.40 5.37 -34.77
CA VAL A 350 24.10 6.08 -36.03
C VAL A 350 25.32 6.84 -36.53
N GLU A 351 26.12 7.41 -35.62
CA GLU A 351 27.38 8.10 -35.94
C GLU A 351 28.44 7.11 -36.44
N ASP A 352 28.67 5.99 -35.73
CA ASP A 352 29.65 4.97 -36.09
C ASP A 352 29.04 3.55 -36.16
N PRO A 353 28.44 3.15 -37.31
CA PRO A 353 27.78 1.85 -37.47
C PRO A 353 28.73 0.64 -37.41
N THR A 354 30.04 0.87 -37.42
CA THR A 354 31.07 -0.19 -37.35
C THR A 354 31.37 -0.61 -35.91
N SER A 355 31.08 0.26 -34.94
CA SER A 355 31.40 0.06 -33.52
C SER A 355 30.43 -0.91 -32.83
N VAL A 356 29.15 -0.86 -33.20
CA VAL A 356 28.06 -1.62 -32.59
C VAL A 356 27.32 -2.43 -33.65
N PRO A 357 27.08 -3.73 -33.45
CA PRO A 357 26.37 -4.58 -34.41
C PRO A 357 24.84 -4.31 -34.42
N ARG A 358 24.19 -4.60 -35.56
CA ARG A 358 22.77 -4.27 -35.82
C ARG A 358 21.79 -4.87 -34.79
N ASN A 359 22.09 -6.06 -34.29
CA ASN A 359 21.30 -6.78 -33.27
C ASN A 359 21.32 -6.07 -31.89
N ALA A 360 22.40 -5.36 -31.56
CA ALA A 360 22.49 -4.54 -30.35
C ALA A 360 21.71 -3.23 -30.50
N ALA A 361 21.73 -2.61 -31.68
CA ALA A 361 20.92 -1.42 -31.95
C ALA A 361 19.42 -1.69 -31.78
N TRP A 362 18.90 -2.76 -32.37
CA TRP A 362 17.50 -3.17 -32.17
C TRP A 362 17.19 -3.51 -30.71
N PHE A 363 18.15 -4.08 -29.98
CA PHE A 363 17.99 -4.31 -28.54
C PHE A 363 17.85 -3.00 -27.76
N TYR A 364 18.63 -1.95 -28.08
CA TYR A 364 18.46 -0.63 -27.46
C TYR A 364 17.10 0.00 -27.77
N VAL A 365 16.58 -0.15 -29.00
CA VAL A 365 15.25 0.35 -29.38
C VAL A 365 14.14 -0.36 -28.60
N ILE A 366 14.20 -1.69 -28.49
CA ILE A 366 13.22 -2.46 -27.69
C ILE A 366 13.34 -2.10 -26.21
N LEU A 367 14.56 -1.97 -25.70
CA LEU A 367 14.81 -1.61 -24.30
C LEU A 367 14.35 -0.18 -23.98
N LEU A 368 14.38 0.73 -24.97
CA LEU A 368 13.84 2.09 -24.84
C LEU A 368 12.33 2.06 -24.58
N PHE A 369 11.60 1.25 -25.35
CA PHE A 369 10.15 1.05 -25.11
C PHE A 369 9.89 0.38 -23.75
N VAL A 370 10.60 -0.71 -23.43
CA VAL A 370 10.40 -1.46 -22.19
C VAL A 370 10.71 -0.60 -20.95
N SER A 371 11.78 0.19 -20.99
CA SER A 371 12.13 1.10 -19.89
C SER A 371 11.08 2.21 -19.71
N GLY A 372 10.53 2.75 -20.79
CA GLY A 372 9.42 3.70 -20.73
C GLY A 372 8.16 3.12 -20.08
N VAL A 373 7.78 1.89 -20.45
CA VAL A 373 6.65 1.18 -19.83
C VAL A 373 6.93 0.89 -18.36
N ALA A 374 8.13 0.43 -18.01
CA ALA A 374 8.51 0.16 -16.62
C ALA A 374 8.50 1.42 -15.74
N PHE A 375 8.96 2.56 -16.29
CA PHE A 375 8.85 3.86 -15.63
C PHE A 375 7.38 4.25 -15.40
N ALA A 376 6.54 4.20 -16.43
CA ALA A 376 5.13 4.57 -16.31
C ALA A 376 4.39 3.70 -15.29
N LEU A 377 4.64 2.39 -15.29
CA LEU A 377 4.05 1.47 -14.31
C LEU A 377 4.53 1.77 -12.88
N SER A 378 5.84 1.94 -12.68
CA SER A 378 6.39 2.19 -11.34
C SER A 378 5.92 3.52 -10.75
N ALA A 379 5.96 4.59 -11.53
CA ALA A 379 5.45 5.91 -11.12
C ALA A 379 3.94 5.87 -10.85
N GLY A 380 3.16 5.23 -11.73
CA GLY A 380 1.71 5.08 -11.55
C GLY A 380 1.33 4.30 -10.29
N GLN A 381 2.03 3.20 -10.00
CA GLN A 381 1.80 2.39 -8.80
C GLN A 381 2.21 3.15 -7.52
N ALA A 382 3.33 3.87 -7.53
CA ALA A 382 3.73 4.72 -6.40
C ALA A 382 2.65 5.77 -6.08
N LEU A 383 2.15 6.47 -7.11
CA LEU A 383 1.10 7.47 -6.96
C LEU A 383 -0.21 6.87 -6.44
N TRP A 384 -0.63 5.72 -6.99
CA TRP A 384 -1.85 5.03 -6.56
C TRP A 384 -1.82 4.63 -5.08
N ILE A 385 -0.70 4.08 -4.62
CA ILE A 385 -0.52 3.71 -3.21
C ILE A 385 -0.56 4.96 -2.33
N GLY A 386 0.10 6.05 -2.73
CA GLY A 386 0.07 7.33 -2.03
C GLY A 386 -1.34 7.91 -1.91
N ARG A 387 -2.14 7.86 -2.98
CA ARG A 387 -3.54 8.32 -2.97
C ARG A 387 -4.43 7.47 -2.05
N LYS A 388 -4.22 6.16 -2.00
CA LYS A 388 -4.92 5.28 -1.04
C LYS A 388 -4.58 5.62 0.42
N ILE A 389 -3.30 5.85 0.71
CA ILE A 389 -2.86 6.27 2.06
C ILE A 389 -3.51 7.60 2.41
N CYS A 390 -3.49 8.58 1.51
CA CYS A 390 -4.13 9.88 1.66
C CYS A 390 -5.61 9.78 2.03
N ILE A 391 -6.42 8.99 1.29
CA ILE A 391 -7.86 8.85 1.57
C ILE A 391 -8.09 8.19 2.94
N ARG A 392 -7.36 7.11 3.26
CA ARG A 392 -7.48 6.43 4.57
C ARG A 392 -7.05 7.34 5.72
N LEU A 393 -5.98 8.10 5.52
CA LEU A 393 -5.49 9.08 6.47
C LEU A 393 -6.54 10.16 6.76
N ARG A 394 -7.16 10.72 5.71
CA ARG A 394 -8.25 11.68 5.84
C ARG A 394 -9.43 11.10 6.63
N ALA A 395 -9.82 9.85 6.35
CA ALA A 395 -10.89 9.18 7.09
C ALA A 395 -10.58 9.02 8.58
N ILE A 396 -9.34 8.67 8.93
CA ILE A 396 -8.89 8.57 10.34
C ILE A 396 -8.94 9.93 11.01
N ILE A 397 -8.36 10.97 10.40
CA ILE A 397 -8.31 12.31 10.98
C ILE A 397 -9.73 12.85 11.22
N ILE A 398 -10.62 12.75 10.22
CA ILE A 398 -12.01 13.19 10.37
C ILE A 398 -12.74 12.38 11.45
N GLY A 399 -12.57 11.05 11.47
CA GLY A 399 -13.20 10.18 12.46
C GLY A 399 -12.78 10.49 13.90
N GLU A 400 -11.49 10.77 14.13
CA GLU A 400 -10.97 11.13 15.45
C GLU A 400 -11.34 12.57 15.85
N ILE A 401 -11.32 13.54 14.93
CA ILE A 401 -11.81 14.90 15.20
C ILE A 401 -13.29 14.86 15.56
N TYR A 402 -14.10 14.11 14.81
CA TYR A 402 -15.54 13.98 15.07
C TYR A 402 -15.82 13.33 16.43
N ALA A 403 -15.12 12.23 16.76
CA ALA A 403 -15.22 11.59 18.06
C ALA A 403 -14.86 12.55 19.20
N LYS A 404 -13.76 13.31 19.06
CA LYS A 404 -13.33 14.29 20.05
C LYS A 404 -14.31 15.47 20.18
N ALA A 405 -14.85 15.95 19.07
CA ALA A 405 -15.85 17.02 19.06
C ALA A 405 -17.15 16.58 19.74
N LEU A 406 -17.60 15.34 19.51
CA LEU A 406 -18.79 14.79 20.15
C LEU A 406 -18.61 14.67 21.66
N ARG A 407 -17.47 14.14 22.11
CA ARG A 407 -17.13 14.05 23.55
C ARG A 407 -17.05 15.41 24.23
N ARG A 408 -16.47 16.40 23.56
CA ARG A 408 -16.40 17.75 24.11
C ARG A 408 -17.78 18.38 24.23
N ARG A 409 -18.68 18.12 23.27
CA ARG A 409 -20.07 18.61 23.32
C ARG A 409 -20.87 17.96 24.45
N THR A 410 -20.69 16.66 24.70
CA THR A 410 -21.35 15.97 25.82
C THR A 410 -20.85 16.48 27.17
N ALA A 411 -19.53 16.65 27.34
CA ALA A 411 -18.94 17.23 28.55
C ALA A 411 -19.45 18.67 28.79
N ALA A 412 -19.39 19.53 27.77
CA ALA A 412 -19.88 20.91 27.89
C ALA A 412 -21.39 21.02 28.13
N SER A 413 -22.18 20.01 27.73
CA SER A 413 -23.62 19.95 28.05
C SER A 413 -23.86 19.49 29.49
N ALA A 414 -23.04 18.56 30.01
CA ALA A 414 -23.11 18.12 31.40
C ALA A 414 -22.75 19.24 32.39
N ASP A 415 -21.71 20.03 32.09
CA ASP A 415 -21.31 21.18 32.92
C ASP A 415 -22.40 22.26 32.99
N LYS A 416 -23.13 22.49 31.90
CA LYS A 416 -24.28 23.42 31.89
C LYS A 416 -25.43 22.95 32.79
N VAL A 417 -25.66 21.65 32.90
CA VAL A 417 -26.71 21.08 33.75
C VAL A 417 -26.31 21.14 35.24
N LEU A 418 -25.03 20.88 35.56
CA LEU A 418 -24.48 20.99 36.92
C LEU A 418 -24.45 22.45 37.41
N GLY A 419 -24.07 23.40 36.54
CA GLY A 419 -24.07 24.82 36.87
C GLY A 419 -25.46 25.41 37.13
N GLN A 420 -26.49 24.91 36.43
CA GLN A 420 -27.88 25.32 36.70
C GLN A 420 -28.44 24.74 38.00
N GLN A 421 -27.98 23.57 38.44
CA GLN A 421 -28.39 22.99 39.73
C GLN A 421 -27.76 23.70 40.94
N GLN A 422 -26.57 24.29 40.80
CA GLN A 422 -25.96 25.07 41.89
C GLN A 422 -26.54 26.49 42.03
N ALA A 423 -27.18 27.03 40.98
CA ALA A 423 -27.85 28.34 41.03
C ALA A 423 -29.22 28.32 41.75
N ALA A 424 -29.69 27.16 42.22
CA ALA A 424 -30.95 27.01 42.96
C ALA A 424 -30.70 26.58 44.41
N LYS A 425 -30.00 27.40 45.20
CA LYS A 425 -30.12 27.39 46.67
C LYS A 425 -30.57 28.78 47.14
N PRO A 426 -31.76 28.92 47.75
CA PRO A 426 -32.11 30.15 48.44
C PRO A 426 -31.33 30.17 49.76
N THR A 427 -30.29 30.99 49.85
CA THR A 427 -29.72 31.33 51.16
C THR A 427 -30.35 32.65 51.57
N GLU A 428 -31.43 32.56 52.35
CA GLU A 428 -31.90 33.68 53.16
C GLU A 428 -30.84 33.97 54.22
N GLU A 429 -30.12 35.07 54.09
CA GLU A 429 -29.55 35.75 55.26
C GLU A 429 -29.65 37.26 55.09
N LYS A 430 -30.56 37.85 55.88
CA LYS A 430 -30.82 39.29 55.93
C LYS A 430 -29.63 40.02 56.54
N ALA A 431 -28.82 40.70 55.72
CA ALA A 431 -27.93 41.76 56.20
C ALA A 431 -28.70 43.10 56.26
N LYS A 432 -28.66 43.75 57.43
CA LYS A 432 -29.32 45.04 57.73
C LYS A 432 -28.77 46.17 56.84
N PRO A 433 -29.60 47.17 56.44
CA PRO A 433 -29.10 48.31 55.68
C PRO A 433 -28.33 49.27 56.58
N GLY A 434 -27.15 49.69 56.14
CA GLY A 434 -26.34 50.73 56.76
C GLY A 434 -26.95 52.12 56.57
N LEU A 435 -26.80 52.95 57.60
CA LEU A 435 -27.34 54.31 57.75
C LEU A 435 -26.97 55.29 56.60
N MET A 436 -25.95 54.99 55.79
CA MET A 436 -25.43 55.90 54.77
C MET A 436 -26.19 55.91 53.43
N ASP A 437 -26.99 54.89 53.11
CA ASP A 437 -27.78 54.88 51.86
C ASP A 437 -29.07 55.68 51.94
N LYS A 438 -29.50 56.08 53.15
CA LYS A 438 -30.70 56.91 53.36
C LYS A 438 -30.48 58.40 53.13
N ILE A 439 -29.22 58.85 52.98
CA ILE A 439 -28.89 60.29 52.89
C ILE A 439 -28.64 60.75 51.44
N ARG A 440 -28.54 59.84 50.47
CA ARG A 440 -28.28 60.20 49.06
C ARG A 440 -29.50 60.31 48.15
N SER A 441 -30.72 60.15 48.65
CA SER A 441 -31.93 60.15 47.81
C SER A 441 -32.79 61.42 47.89
N PHE A 442 -32.30 62.54 48.46
CA PHE A 442 -33.00 63.82 48.40
C PHE A 442 -32.49 64.68 47.23
N GLY A 443 -33.11 64.50 46.07
CA GLY A 443 -33.08 65.50 45.01
C GLY A 443 -32.73 65.00 43.62
N ARG A 444 -33.70 64.38 42.92
CA ARG A 444 -33.99 64.76 41.52
C ARG A 444 -35.31 64.15 41.01
N LYS A 445 -36.03 65.00 40.29
CA LYS A 445 -37.41 64.82 39.81
C LYS A 445 -37.52 63.77 38.70
N LYS A 446 -38.62 63.02 38.80
CA LYS A 446 -39.45 62.34 37.80
C LYS A 446 -39.23 62.76 36.33
N LYS A 447 -38.96 61.79 35.46
CA LYS A 447 -39.57 61.70 34.13
C LYS A 447 -39.76 60.22 33.76
N GLN A 448 -40.97 59.95 33.30
CA GLN A 448 -41.54 58.69 32.89
C GLN A 448 -41.19 58.44 31.41
N ASP A 449 -40.74 57.24 31.06
CA ASP A 449 -41.03 56.68 29.74
C ASP A 449 -40.99 55.15 29.77
N ASP A 450 -42.01 54.57 29.14
CA ASP A 450 -42.25 53.14 28.99
C ASP A 450 -41.36 52.58 27.87
N SER A 451 -40.59 51.53 28.15
CA SER A 451 -40.38 50.48 27.14
C SER A 451 -39.89 49.18 27.77
N LYS A 452 -40.60 48.10 27.42
CA LYS A 452 -40.30 46.72 27.76
C LYS A 452 -38.89 46.37 27.28
N ASN A 453 -38.05 45.83 28.18
CA ASN A 453 -36.96 44.95 27.76
C ASN A 453 -36.83 43.79 28.75
N VAL A 454 -37.09 42.60 28.22
CA VAL A 454 -36.71 41.31 28.80
C VAL A 454 -35.18 41.34 28.93
N PRO A 455 -34.58 41.02 30.10
CA PRO A 455 -33.15 40.80 30.14
C PRO A 455 -32.89 39.46 29.44
N ASN A 456 -32.52 39.53 28.16
CA ASN A 456 -31.71 38.48 27.56
C ASN A 456 -30.41 38.44 28.37
N ALA A 457 -30.29 37.43 29.22
CA ALA A 457 -29.00 37.01 29.73
C ALA A 457 -28.14 36.66 28.50
N ALA A 458 -27.31 37.62 28.08
CA ALA A 458 -26.23 37.36 27.17
C ALA A 458 -25.32 36.35 27.87
N ILE A 459 -25.38 35.12 27.39
CA ILE A 459 -24.39 34.10 27.70
C ILE A 459 -23.08 34.68 27.15
N GLU A 460 -22.18 35.12 28.04
CA GLU A 460 -20.82 35.46 27.65
C GLU A 460 -20.22 34.25 26.89
N PRO A 461 -19.56 34.46 25.74
CA PRO A 461 -18.96 33.37 25.01
C PRO A 461 -17.80 32.84 25.87
N ASP A 462 -17.98 31.61 26.35
CA ASP A 462 -16.97 30.82 27.05
C ASP A 462 -15.66 30.83 26.23
N GLU A 463 -14.65 31.58 26.68
CA GLU A 463 -13.37 31.80 25.98
C GLU A 463 -12.57 30.49 25.75
N GLY A 464 -12.98 29.37 26.35
CA GLY A 464 -12.41 28.04 26.11
C GLY A 464 -13.09 27.21 25.01
N GLN A 465 -14.22 27.66 24.45
CA GLN A 465 -15.00 26.84 23.53
C GLN A 465 -14.59 27.08 22.07
N VAL A 466 -13.69 26.23 21.54
CA VAL A 466 -13.31 26.26 20.10
C VAL A 466 -14.57 26.30 19.24
N SER A 467 -14.71 27.32 18.42
CA SER A 467 -15.92 27.54 17.63
C SER A 467 -16.24 26.34 16.72
N SER A 468 -17.52 26.06 16.51
CA SER A 468 -17.95 25.00 15.57
C SER A 468 -17.36 25.22 14.17
N GLY A 469 -17.19 26.49 13.76
CA GLY A 469 -16.53 26.86 12.51
C GLY A 469 -15.06 26.44 12.46
N ALA A 470 -14.30 26.60 13.55
CA ALA A 470 -12.92 26.14 13.63
C ALA A 470 -12.82 24.60 13.53
N ILE A 471 -13.73 23.85 14.15
CA ILE A 471 -13.77 22.38 14.01
C ILE A 471 -14.10 21.97 12.57
N ILE A 472 -15.06 22.64 11.92
CA ILE A 472 -15.40 22.38 10.52
C ILE A 472 -14.20 22.68 9.61
N ASN A 473 -13.47 23.78 9.86
CA ASN A 473 -12.25 24.10 9.11
C ASN A 473 -11.16 23.02 9.30
N LEU A 474 -10.95 22.56 10.54
CA LEU A 474 -10.02 21.48 10.88
C LEU A 474 -10.38 20.18 10.13
N MET A 475 -11.66 19.85 10.04
CA MET A 475 -12.14 18.66 9.31
C MET A 475 -12.07 18.82 7.79
N ALA A 476 -12.33 20.01 7.25
CA ALA A 476 -12.43 20.22 5.80
C ALA A 476 -11.06 20.52 5.16
N VAL A 477 -10.32 21.49 5.71
CA VAL A 477 -9.10 22.04 5.10
C VAL A 477 -7.87 21.33 5.66
N ASP A 478 -7.70 21.31 6.98
CA ASP A 478 -6.46 20.83 7.59
C ASP A 478 -6.29 19.32 7.41
N SER A 479 -7.37 18.54 7.59
CA SER A 479 -7.35 17.10 7.31
C SER A 479 -6.99 16.79 5.86
N PHE A 480 -7.45 17.61 4.91
CA PHE A 480 -7.13 17.44 3.49
C PHE A 480 -5.67 17.76 3.22
N LYS A 481 -5.15 18.87 3.76
CA LYS A 481 -3.74 19.27 3.57
C LYS A 481 -2.78 18.24 4.16
N VAL A 482 -3.03 17.77 5.39
CA VAL A 482 -2.21 16.73 6.02
C VAL A 482 -2.28 15.42 5.22
N ALA A 483 -3.47 15.04 4.75
CA ALA A 483 -3.62 13.86 3.93
C ALA A 483 -2.89 13.98 2.58
N GLU A 484 -2.92 15.14 1.94
CA GLU A 484 -2.30 15.40 0.65
C GLU A 484 -0.77 15.24 0.70
N ILE A 485 -0.13 15.69 1.80
CA ILE A 485 1.32 15.50 2.01
C ILE A 485 1.69 14.01 1.91
N SER A 486 0.89 13.12 2.48
CA SER A 486 1.16 11.67 2.44
C SER A 486 1.12 11.09 1.02
N ALA A 487 0.35 11.68 0.10
CA ALA A 487 0.31 11.24 -1.29
C ALA A 487 1.64 11.51 -2.00
N TYR A 488 2.25 12.67 -1.74
CA TYR A 488 3.48 13.13 -2.41
C TYR A 488 4.76 12.82 -1.63
N LEU A 489 4.66 12.34 -0.40
CA LEU A 489 5.81 12.11 0.49
C LEU A 489 6.91 11.25 -0.16
N HIS A 490 6.55 10.26 -0.99
CA HIS A 490 7.49 9.40 -1.71
C HIS A 490 8.46 10.15 -2.65
N PHE A 491 8.04 11.29 -3.20
CA PHE A 491 8.95 12.11 -4.00
C PHE A 491 10.12 12.62 -3.15
N LEU A 492 9.82 13.15 -1.96
CA LEU A 492 10.79 13.81 -1.10
C LEU A 492 11.91 12.87 -0.59
N TRP A 493 11.56 11.71 -0.02
CA TRP A 493 12.54 10.87 0.67
C TRP A 493 13.07 9.70 -0.17
N ALA A 494 12.37 9.30 -1.24
CA ALA A 494 12.72 8.13 -2.03
C ALA A 494 13.14 8.47 -3.46
N GLU A 495 12.29 9.16 -4.23
CA GLU A 495 12.56 9.41 -5.65
C GLU A 495 13.61 10.51 -5.89
N THR A 496 13.41 11.70 -5.32
CA THR A 496 14.28 12.86 -5.53
C THR A 496 15.72 12.61 -5.10
N PRO A 497 16.03 11.98 -3.95
CA PRO A 497 17.42 11.70 -3.57
C PRO A 497 18.12 10.77 -4.56
N VAL A 498 17.42 9.73 -5.04
CA VAL A 498 17.95 8.77 -6.02
C VAL A 498 18.19 9.49 -7.35
N GLN A 499 17.22 10.26 -7.82
CA GLN A 499 17.35 11.03 -9.07
C GLN A 499 18.47 12.06 -8.98
N PHE A 500 18.59 12.77 -7.87
CA PHE A 500 19.63 13.77 -7.65
C PHE A 500 21.04 13.15 -7.71
N VAL A 501 21.25 12.04 -7.01
CA VAL A 501 22.52 11.31 -7.04
C VAL A 501 22.82 10.80 -8.45
N LEU A 502 21.84 10.20 -9.12
CA LEU A 502 22.02 9.71 -10.49
C LEU A 502 22.32 10.85 -11.48
N CYS A 503 21.60 11.96 -11.40
CA CYS A 503 21.83 13.15 -12.21
C CYS A 503 23.28 13.62 -12.10
N ILE A 504 23.77 13.80 -10.87
CA ILE A 504 25.15 14.27 -10.63
C ILE A 504 26.17 13.29 -11.21
N VAL A 505 25.99 11.99 -10.95
CA VAL A 505 26.91 10.94 -11.43
C VAL A 505 26.91 10.87 -12.96
N LEU A 506 25.74 10.89 -13.59
CA LEU A 506 25.61 10.82 -15.05
C LEU A 506 26.15 12.09 -15.72
N LEU A 507 25.83 13.26 -15.17
CA LEU A 507 26.32 14.53 -15.71
C LEU A 507 27.85 14.63 -15.62
N TYR A 508 28.43 14.21 -14.49
CA TYR A 508 29.88 14.14 -14.32
C TYR A 508 30.52 13.16 -15.30
N ARG A 509 29.89 12.00 -15.56
CA ARG A 509 30.39 11.04 -16.55
C ARG A 509 30.32 11.55 -17.99
N ILE A 510 29.36 12.40 -18.33
CA ILE A 510 29.19 12.91 -19.69
C ILE A 510 30.06 14.14 -19.96
N LEU A 511 30.12 15.09 -19.01
CA LEU A 511 30.77 16.40 -19.21
C LEU A 511 32.06 16.59 -18.39
N GLY A 512 32.43 15.64 -17.53
CA GLY A 512 33.60 15.76 -16.65
C GLY A 512 33.46 16.88 -15.62
N TYR A 513 34.58 17.51 -15.26
CA TYR A 513 34.63 18.57 -14.24
C TYR A 513 33.79 19.82 -14.57
N SER A 514 33.48 20.06 -15.84
CA SER A 514 32.61 21.16 -16.27
C SER A 514 31.20 21.07 -15.65
N SER A 515 30.71 19.85 -15.38
CA SER A 515 29.41 19.61 -14.74
C SER A 515 29.26 20.25 -13.35
N ILE A 516 30.36 20.41 -12.60
CA ILE A 516 30.35 20.90 -11.21
C ILE A 516 29.89 22.37 -11.16
N VAL A 517 30.29 23.18 -12.13
CA VAL A 517 29.87 24.59 -12.22
C VAL A 517 28.35 24.68 -12.41
N GLY A 518 27.79 23.83 -13.28
CA GLY A 518 26.33 23.76 -13.50
C GLY A 518 25.57 23.35 -12.24
N ILE A 519 26.05 22.32 -11.52
CA ILE A 519 25.46 21.87 -10.26
C ILE A 519 25.52 22.98 -9.20
N GLY A 520 26.65 23.67 -9.10
CA GLY A 520 26.82 24.81 -8.18
C GLY A 520 25.85 25.95 -8.48
N MET A 521 25.66 26.29 -9.75
CA MET A 521 24.68 27.30 -10.16
C MET A 521 23.24 26.89 -9.85
N MET A 522 22.88 25.62 -10.07
CA MET A 522 21.55 25.12 -9.70
C MET A 522 21.30 25.21 -8.19
N ALA A 523 22.30 24.89 -7.37
CA ALA A 523 22.19 25.03 -5.91
C ALA A 523 22.04 26.49 -5.47
N LEU A 524 22.77 27.43 -6.10
CA LEU A 524 22.66 28.87 -5.83
C LEU A 524 21.31 29.46 -6.26
N LEU A 525 20.67 28.91 -7.30
CA LEU A 525 19.36 29.35 -7.78
C LEU A 525 18.18 28.74 -7.03
N LEU A 526 18.40 27.65 -6.26
CA LEU A 526 17.33 26.99 -5.51
C LEU A 526 16.58 27.92 -4.54
N PRO A 527 17.24 28.83 -3.79
CA PRO A 527 16.57 29.82 -2.94
C PRO A 527 15.76 30.87 -3.70
N VAL A 528 15.97 31.05 -5.01
CA VAL A 528 15.20 32.01 -5.82
C VAL A 528 13.82 31.44 -6.19
N ASN A 529 13.69 30.12 -6.24
CA ASN A 529 12.47 29.42 -6.60
C ASN A 529 11.58 29.06 -5.39
N MET A 530 12.17 29.05 -4.19
CA MET A 530 11.46 28.86 -2.91
C MET A 530 10.98 30.20 -2.38
#